data_AF-A0A8I1MQH7-F1
#
_entry.id   AF-A0A8I1MQH7-F1
#
_cell.length_a   1.000
_cell.length_b   1.000
_cell.length_c   1.000
_cell.angle_alpha   90.00
_cell.angle_beta   90.00
_cell.angle_gamma   90.00
#
_symmetry.space_group_name_H-M   'P 1'
#
loop_
_entity.id
_entity.type
_entity.pdbx_description
1 polymer ?
#
loop_
_entity_poly.entity_id
_entity_poly.type
_entity_poly.pdbx_seq_one_letter_code
_entity_poly.pdbx_strand_id
1 'polypeptide(L)'
;MALRIPPLVLGITFSLAASYSLQAQDLRRPPTSADRQQFGSTGWPAARDQLQSILLANYLPGGSLRPGSTGVTAFKSWLLLWKWADLLSRPEQSGEAPGSDPATPSQPSPDAKINADLLDPAVIRAWIADEAFGAMLFANLSPQDNATEVLKNLQSIYQANTAKFREYAALAIALAVVYDVPLPPYWPHQQVTQSLIPITNQSVAERFAYWTEANEAHDLLLDIRRLNPEQLKFLIDAPIDPAEFAWARKRVRLSRTEMPKAFSMIRYDRDRLLGQRYSWTEGPYTLEEIYSKGGICVDQAYFASMVGKARGLPTLYFSGQGVDGGHAWFGYMKMDDKWELDCGRYENQNYATGDALDPQTWTPISDHELQFLAKRFRDTPLYAASQDDILFARLFLAAGQNDKALRAADSSVSVCPENSDAWNEKTSVLEKTQASLPILRTHLEAASKQFTNYRDLRVDYQLAIAKVARDQGDTATADSLERQALSQNKKKRSDLSVGIAAGRLATLVEQKQFDEAFKEYKKQITSLGKTGGGNFFYDVVAPFAMALKEAGDAEKAASAVSLARKALRPESGGILDVDMKQLEDAISAKAGN
;
A
#
# COMPACT_ATOMS: atom_id res chain seq x y z
N MET A 1 16.63 -1.73 -93.58
CA MET A 1 15.39 -1.94 -92.81
C MET A 1 15.65 -3.12 -91.88
N ALA A 2 16.13 -2.84 -90.67
CA ALA A 2 16.55 -3.85 -89.71
C ALA A 2 15.82 -3.58 -88.38
N LEU A 3 14.88 -4.46 -88.05
CA LEU A 3 14.12 -4.40 -86.80
C LEU A 3 15.05 -4.67 -85.62
N ARG A 4 15.13 -3.72 -84.69
CA ARG A 4 15.71 -3.89 -83.35
C ARG A 4 14.56 -4.07 -82.36
N ILE A 5 14.49 -5.24 -81.75
CA ILE A 5 13.67 -5.53 -80.57
C ILE A 5 14.55 -5.19 -79.34
N PRO A 6 14.12 -4.34 -78.40
CA PRO A 6 14.90 -4.01 -77.21
C PRO A 6 14.69 -5.06 -76.09
N PRO A 7 15.70 -5.28 -75.23
CA PRO A 7 15.60 -6.21 -74.12
C PRO A 7 15.05 -5.56 -72.83
N LEU A 8 14.42 -6.43 -72.04
CA LEU A 8 14.08 -6.39 -70.61
C LEU A 8 14.70 -5.25 -69.76
N VAL A 9 13.85 -4.54 -69.02
CA VAL A 9 14.23 -3.81 -67.80
C VAL A 9 13.59 -4.53 -66.61
N LEU A 10 14.42 -5.25 -65.86
CA LEU A 10 14.09 -5.81 -64.54
C LEU A 10 14.32 -4.69 -63.51
N GLY A 11 13.25 -4.03 -63.07
CA GLY A 11 13.32 -3.03 -62.01
C GLY A 11 13.40 -3.69 -60.64
N ILE A 12 14.61 -3.81 -60.08
CA ILE A 12 14.83 -4.13 -58.67
C ILE A 12 14.62 -2.83 -57.89
N THR A 13 13.47 -2.69 -57.24
CA THR A 13 13.25 -1.67 -56.21
C THR A 13 13.90 -2.13 -54.91
N PHE A 14 15.10 -1.62 -54.61
CA PHE A 14 15.66 -1.68 -53.26
C PHE A 14 14.85 -0.75 -52.35
N SER A 15 13.92 -1.31 -51.58
CA SER A 15 13.38 -0.64 -50.39
C SER A 15 14.46 -0.63 -49.31
N LEU A 16 15.22 0.46 -49.23
CA LEU A 16 16.02 0.80 -48.06
C LEU A 16 15.07 1.08 -46.88
N ALA A 17 14.66 0.02 -46.18
CA ALA A 17 14.22 0.15 -44.80
C ALA A 17 15.48 0.53 -44.00
N ALA A 18 15.69 1.83 -43.77
CA ALA A 18 16.69 2.30 -42.82
C ALA A 18 16.31 1.73 -41.45
N SER A 19 16.97 0.66 -41.05
CA SER A 19 16.93 0.14 -39.68
C SER A 19 17.47 1.23 -38.75
N TYR A 20 16.56 1.98 -38.13
CA TYR A 20 16.87 2.95 -37.10
C TYR A 20 17.52 2.21 -35.92
N SER A 21 18.84 2.32 -35.78
CA SER A 21 19.51 1.82 -34.58
C SER A 21 19.42 2.90 -33.51
N LEU A 22 18.77 2.62 -32.36
CA LEU A 22 18.86 3.53 -31.20
C LEU A 22 20.29 3.62 -30.62
N GLN A 23 21.32 3.04 -31.26
CA GLN A 23 22.71 2.99 -30.79
C GLN A 23 23.40 4.37 -30.68
N ALA A 24 22.80 5.43 -31.22
CA ALA A 24 23.34 6.80 -31.16
C ALA A 24 22.35 7.81 -30.56
N GLN A 25 21.62 7.42 -29.51
CA GLN A 25 20.74 8.38 -28.83
C GLN A 25 21.54 9.34 -27.94
N ASP A 26 21.45 10.63 -28.28
CA ASP A 26 22.00 11.71 -27.48
C ASP A 26 21.08 12.00 -26.29
N LEU A 27 21.39 11.43 -25.12
CA LEU A 27 20.65 11.67 -23.87
C LEU A 27 20.75 13.13 -23.38
N ARG A 28 21.53 14.01 -24.03
CA ARG A 28 21.58 15.45 -23.73
C ARG A 28 20.34 16.19 -24.24
N ARG A 29 19.58 15.59 -25.17
CA ARG A 29 18.28 16.12 -25.63
C ARG A 29 17.15 15.15 -25.27
N PRO A 30 15.93 15.66 -25.00
CA PRO A 30 14.77 14.79 -24.86
C PRO A 30 14.45 14.06 -26.19
N PRO A 31 13.71 12.94 -26.15
CA PRO A 31 13.20 12.27 -27.33
C PRO A 31 12.25 13.18 -28.10
N THR A 32 12.47 13.29 -29.41
CA THR A 32 11.61 14.03 -30.34
C THR A 32 10.29 13.30 -30.59
N SER A 33 9.33 13.96 -31.23
CA SER A 33 8.10 13.31 -31.68
C SER A 33 8.35 12.15 -32.63
N ALA A 34 9.39 12.24 -33.47
CA ALA A 34 9.80 11.15 -34.36
C ALA A 34 10.36 9.96 -33.57
N ASP A 35 11.21 10.22 -32.57
CA ASP A 35 11.75 9.18 -31.68
C ASP A 35 10.59 8.40 -31.00
N ARG A 36 9.56 9.11 -30.53
CA ARG A 36 8.38 8.51 -29.88
C ARG A 36 7.48 7.75 -30.86
N GLN A 37 7.29 8.27 -32.07
CA GLN A 37 6.45 7.63 -33.08
C GLN A 37 7.05 6.30 -33.56
N GLN A 38 8.38 6.21 -33.63
CA GLN A 38 9.09 5.01 -34.02
C GLN A 38 9.39 4.07 -32.84
N PHE A 39 9.13 4.51 -31.61
CA PHE A 39 9.40 3.73 -30.41
C PHE A 39 8.57 2.44 -30.38
N GLY A 40 9.24 1.32 -30.05
CA GLY A 40 8.61 -0.01 -30.05
C GLY A 40 8.46 -0.67 -31.43
N SER A 41 8.80 0.01 -32.54
CA SER A 41 8.69 -0.55 -33.90
C SER A 41 9.56 -1.78 -34.16
N THR A 42 10.66 -1.93 -33.41
CA THR A 42 11.55 -3.10 -33.43
C THR A 42 11.12 -4.21 -32.45
N GLY A 43 9.98 -4.05 -31.79
CA GLY A 43 9.49 -4.89 -30.70
C GLY A 43 9.78 -4.29 -29.32
N TRP A 44 8.82 -4.37 -28.41
CA TRP A 44 8.93 -3.79 -27.06
C TRP A 44 10.11 -4.34 -26.24
N PRO A 45 10.39 -5.67 -26.21
CA PRO A 45 11.52 -6.19 -25.46
C PRO A 45 12.86 -5.68 -25.99
N ALA A 46 13.02 -5.62 -27.32
CA ALA A 46 14.23 -5.09 -27.95
C ALA A 46 14.43 -3.59 -27.66
N ALA A 47 13.36 -2.80 -27.72
CA ALA A 47 13.38 -1.38 -27.37
C ALA A 47 13.75 -1.17 -25.89
N ARG A 48 13.21 -1.99 -24.97
CA ARG A 48 13.55 -1.98 -23.54
C ARG A 48 15.04 -2.25 -23.34
N ASP A 49 15.56 -3.36 -23.88
CA ASP A 49 16.93 -3.82 -23.62
C ASP A 49 17.96 -2.84 -24.18
N GLN A 50 17.68 -2.26 -25.35
CA GLN A 50 18.53 -1.25 -25.96
C GLN A 50 18.56 0.04 -25.14
N LEU A 51 17.41 0.58 -24.74
CA LEU A 51 17.36 1.77 -23.88
C LEU A 51 17.98 1.51 -22.51
N GLN A 52 17.76 0.33 -21.93
CA GLN A 52 18.33 -0.05 -20.64
C GLN A 52 19.85 0.05 -20.68
N SER A 53 20.47 -0.52 -21.72
CA SER A 53 21.91 -0.53 -21.90
C SER A 53 22.47 0.90 -22.00
N ILE A 54 21.79 1.78 -22.74
CA ILE A 54 22.17 3.19 -22.92
C ILE A 54 22.02 3.98 -21.61
N LEU A 55 20.89 3.81 -20.91
CA LEU A 55 20.62 4.49 -19.64
C LEU A 55 21.59 4.05 -18.55
N LEU A 56 21.87 2.76 -18.42
CA LEU A 56 22.85 2.24 -17.45
C LEU A 56 24.28 2.74 -17.73
N ALA A 57 24.65 2.90 -19.00
CA ALA A 57 25.97 3.43 -19.38
C ALA A 57 26.12 4.92 -19.07
N ASN A 58 25.02 5.67 -19.03
CA ASN A 58 25.02 7.13 -18.82
C ASN A 58 24.46 7.54 -17.44
N TYR A 59 24.14 6.58 -16.58
CA TYR A 59 23.71 6.85 -15.22
C TYR A 59 24.86 7.50 -14.44
N LEU A 60 24.56 8.67 -13.87
CA LEU A 60 25.42 9.38 -12.93
C LEU A 60 24.69 9.51 -11.60
N PRO A 61 25.27 9.06 -10.47
CA PRO A 61 24.66 9.19 -9.16
C PRO A 61 24.59 10.67 -8.74
N GLY A 62 23.60 10.98 -7.93
CA GLY A 62 23.44 12.26 -7.25
C GLY A 62 24.29 12.39 -5.99
N GLY A 63 24.09 13.50 -5.30
CA GLY A 63 24.68 13.78 -3.99
C GLY A 63 23.62 14.30 -3.00
N SER A 64 24.09 14.82 -1.87
CA SER A 64 23.20 15.32 -0.80
C SER A 64 22.21 16.35 -1.32
N LEU A 65 20.93 15.99 -1.31
CA LEU A 65 19.79 16.79 -1.80
C LEU A 65 19.97 17.31 -3.24
N ARG A 66 20.75 16.59 -4.06
CA ARG A 66 21.08 16.99 -5.43
C ARG A 66 21.00 15.77 -6.34
N PRO A 67 19.96 15.66 -7.19
CA PRO A 67 19.84 14.52 -8.08
C PRO A 67 20.96 14.50 -9.12
N GLY A 68 21.36 13.30 -9.53
CA GLY A 68 22.32 13.10 -10.61
C GLY A 68 21.63 13.10 -11.96
N SER A 69 21.93 12.10 -12.78
CA SER A 69 21.27 11.90 -14.09
C SER A 69 19.74 11.81 -13.99
N THR A 70 19.20 11.23 -12.92
CA THR A 70 17.77 11.12 -12.61
C THR A 70 17.07 12.47 -12.37
N GLY A 71 17.83 13.55 -12.17
CA GLY A 71 17.32 14.92 -12.12
C GLY A 71 17.32 15.66 -13.46
N VAL A 72 17.97 15.11 -14.49
CA VAL A 72 18.12 15.76 -15.79
C VAL A 72 16.90 15.49 -16.66
N THR A 73 16.20 16.54 -17.10
CA THR A 73 14.95 16.44 -17.88
C THR A 73 15.06 15.49 -19.07
N ALA A 74 16.09 15.64 -19.90
CA ALA A 74 16.29 14.78 -21.08
C ALA A 74 16.44 13.29 -20.70
N PHE A 75 17.23 13.00 -19.66
CA PHE A 75 17.43 11.64 -19.15
C PHE A 75 16.11 11.06 -18.62
N LYS A 76 15.32 11.84 -17.88
CA LYS A 76 14.00 11.43 -17.38
C LYS A 76 13.03 11.10 -18.51
N SER A 77 13.00 11.89 -19.58
CA SER A 77 12.13 11.63 -20.73
C SER A 77 12.51 10.33 -21.46
N TRP A 78 13.81 10.01 -21.57
CA TRP A 78 14.27 8.72 -22.09
C TRP A 78 13.98 7.56 -21.14
N LEU A 79 14.18 7.76 -19.84
CA LEU A 79 13.81 6.79 -18.80
C LEU A 79 12.31 6.48 -18.83
N LEU A 80 11.47 7.47 -19.09
CA LEU A 80 10.03 7.28 -19.24
C LEU A 80 9.69 6.37 -20.43
N LEU A 81 10.37 6.54 -21.57
CA LEU A 81 10.22 5.60 -22.70
C LEU A 81 10.67 4.19 -22.32
N TRP A 82 11.78 4.06 -21.59
CA TRP A 82 12.21 2.77 -21.08
C TRP A 82 11.15 2.14 -20.16
N LYS A 83 10.55 2.90 -19.23
CA LYS A 83 9.47 2.42 -18.35
C LYS A 83 8.27 1.92 -19.15
N TRP A 84 7.89 2.61 -20.23
CA TRP A 84 6.86 2.14 -21.16
C TRP A 84 7.24 0.82 -21.84
N ALA A 85 8.45 0.72 -22.42
CA ALA A 85 8.86 -0.53 -23.06
C ALA A 85 8.98 -1.68 -22.05
N ASP A 86 9.45 -1.43 -20.82
CA ASP A 86 9.47 -2.43 -19.76
C ASP A 86 8.05 -2.92 -19.46
N LEU A 87 7.13 -2.01 -19.14
CA LEU A 87 5.74 -2.33 -18.81
C LEU A 87 5.02 -3.09 -19.94
N LEU A 88 5.20 -2.67 -21.19
CA LEU A 88 4.58 -3.27 -22.36
C LEU A 88 5.18 -4.64 -22.73
N SER A 89 6.42 -4.91 -22.30
CA SER A 89 7.11 -6.19 -22.54
C SER A 89 6.84 -7.23 -21.46
N ARG A 90 6.19 -6.87 -20.35
CA ARG A 90 5.87 -7.83 -19.30
C ARG A 90 4.87 -8.86 -19.82
N PRO A 91 5.02 -10.14 -19.43
CA PRO A 91 4.01 -11.15 -19.75
C PRO A 91 2.68 -10.79 -19.11
N GLU A 92 1.59 -11.24 -19.73
CA GLU A 92 0.24 -11.15 -19.18
C GLU A 92 0.19 -11.77 -17.78
N GLN A 93 -0.29 -11.00 -16.81
CA GLN A 93 -0.52 -11.46 -15.44
C GLN A 93 -1.93 -12.03 -15.32
N SER A 94 -2.05 -13.24 -14.76
CA SER A 94 -3.35 -13.82 -14.40
C SER A 94 -3.95 -13.09 -13.19
N GLY A 95 -5.25 -12.81 -13.20
CA GLY A 95 -5.98 -12.09 -12.15
C GLY A 95 -6.22 -12.88 -10.86
N GLU A 96 -5.24 -13.60 -10.35
CA GLU A 96 -5.38 -14.31 -9.06
C GLU A 96 -5.37 -13.33 -7.87
N ALA A 97 -6.13 -13.68 -6.84
CA ALA A 97 -6.48 -12.82 -5.72
C ALA A 97 -5.27 -12.38 -4.87
N PRO A 98 -5.34 -11.20 -4.21
CA PRO A 98 -4.29 -10.76 -3.28
C PRO A 98 -4.11 -11.78 -2.14
N GLY A 99 -2.89 -12.30 -1.99
CA GLY A 99 -2.52 -13.26 -0.94
C GLY A 99 -1.75 -14.50 -1.39
N SER A 100 -1.52 -14.71 -2.69
CA SER A 100 -0.57 -15.72 -3.15
C SER A 100 0.87 -15.28 -2.84
N ASP A 101 1.59 -16.12 -2.11
CA ASP A 101 3.00 -15.96 -1.78
C ASP A 101 3.82 -15.58 -3.05
N PRO A 102 4.62 -14.50 -3.08
CA PRO A 102 5.40 -14.12 -4.26
C PRO A 102 6.49 -15.15 -4.66
N ALA A 103 6.59 -16.25 -3.92
CA ALA A 103 7.71 -17.17 -3.91
C ALA A 103 7.70 -18.22 -5.04
N THR A 104 6.80 -18.14 -6.02
CA THR A 104 6.96 -18.95 -7.24
C THR A 104 6.49 -18.18 -8.46
N PRO A 105 7.41 -17.57 -9.24
CA PRO A 105 7.07 -17.12 -10.58
C PRO A 105 6.65 -18.36 -11.37
N SER A 106 5.37 -18.50 -11.64
CA SER A 106 4.90 -19.41 -12.69
C SER A 106 5.66 -19.02 -13.95
N GLN A 107 6.55 -19.89 -14.43
CA GLN A 107 7.33 -19.64 -15.63
C GLN A 107 6.35 -19.32 -16.76
N PRO A 108 6.48 -18.17 -17.44
CA PRO A 108 5.54 -17.80 -18.49
C PRO A 108 5.53 -18.89 -19.57
N SER A 109 4.33 -19.26 -20.02
CA SER A 109 4.16 -20.16 -21.16
C SER A 109 4.97 -19.63 -22.36
N PRO A 110 5.56 -20.51 -23.20
CA PRO A 110 6.22 -20.08 -24.44
C PRO A 110 5.34 -19.22 -25.35
N ASP A 111 4.01 -19.35 -25.24
CA ASP A 111 3.00 -18.59 -25.98
C ASP A 111 2.37 -17.45 -25.17
N ALA A 112 2.94 -17.07 -24.02
CA ALA A 112 2.40 -16.01 -23.18
C ALA A 112 2.43 -14.67 -23.92
N LYS A 113 1.24 -14.07 -24.10
CA LYS A 113 1.11 -12.72 -24.62
C LYS A 113 1.83 -11.73 -23.70
N ILE A 114 2.37 -10.67 -24.29
CA ILE A 114 2.84 -9.53 -23.50
C ILE A 114 1.73 -8.49 -23.39
N ASN A 115 1.85 -7.57 -22.44
CA ASN A 115 0.88 -6.49 -22.23
C ASN A 115 0.56 -5.71 -23.52
N ALA A 116 1.57 -5.48 -24.37
CA ALA A 116 1.35 -4.80 -25.65
C ALA A 116 0.38 -5.51 -26.59
N ASP A 117 0.33 -6.85 -26.57
CA ASP A 117 -0.53 -7.64 -27.47
C ASP A 117 -2.03 -7.53 -27.08
N LEU A 118 -2.30 -7.03 -25.87
CA LEU A 118 -3.65 -6.90 -25.30
C LEU A 118 -4.24 -5.50 -25.50
N LEU A 119 -3.46 -4.58 -26.08
CA LEU A 119 -3.79 -3.16 -26.17
C LEU A 119 -3.87 -2.71 -27.63
N ASP A 120 -4.69 -1.70 -27.89
CA ASP A 120 -4.78 -1.02 -29.18
C ASP A 120 -3.49 -0.22 -29.43
N PRO A 121 -2.76 -0.48 -30.52
CA PRO A 121 -1.53 0.24 -30.85
C PRO A 121 -1.71 1.76 -30.96
N ALA A 122 -2.89 2.26 -31.34
CA ALA A 122 -3.17 3.69 -31.38
C ALA A 122 -3.28 4.30 -29.97
N VAL A 123 -3.85 3.56 -29.01
CA VAL A 123 -3.93 3.95 -27.60
C VAL A 123 -2.52 4.00 -27.00
N ILE A 124 -1.71 2.96 -27.22
CA ILE A 124 -0.31 2.92 -26.78
C ILE A 124 0.46 4.15 -27.32
N ARG A 125 0.35 4.44 -28.62
CA ARG A 125 1.02 5.60 -29.22
C ARG A 125 0.55 6.92 -28.62
N ALA A 126 -0.74 7.06 -28.31
CA ALA A 126 -1.27 8.25 -27.66
C ALA A 126 -0.70 8.44 -26.24
N TRP A 127 -0.61 7.37 -25.45
CA TRP A 127 -0.04 7.43 -24.10
C TRP A 127 1.47 7.72 -24.09
N ILE A 128 2.23 7.13 -25.00
CA ILE A 128 3.69 7.37 -25.12
C ILE A 128 3.98 8.82 -25.57
N ALA A 129 3.09 9.41 -26.36
CA ALA A 129 3.18 10.80 -26.78
C ALA A 129 2.89 11.79 -25.63
N ASP A 130 2.09 11.39 -24.65
CA ASP A 130 1.74 12.20 -23.47
C ASP A 130 2.69 11.89 -22.30
N GLU A 131 3.79 12.64 -22.23
CA GLU A 131 4.80 12.49 -21.17
C GLU A 131 4.25 12.79 -19.78
N ALA A 132 3.30 13.73 -19.64
CA ALA A 132 2.70 14.05 -18.35
C ALA A 132 1.84 12.89 -17.84
N PHE A 133 1.03 12.29 -18.72
CA PHE A 133 0.28 11.08 -18.40
C PHE A 133 1.19 9.92 -18.01
N GLY A 134 2.22 9.64 -18.81
CA GLY A 134 3.17 8.57 -18.52
C GLY A 134 3.87 8.78 -17.18
N ALA A 135 4.39 10.00 -16.91
CA ALA A 135 5.03 10.31 -15.64
C ALA A 135 4.09 10.12 -14.45
N MET A 136 2.83 10.53 -14.56
CA MET A 136 1.81 10.34 -13.52
C MET A 136 1.49 8.85 -13.30
N LEU A 137 1.37 8.05 -14.37
CA LEU A 137 1.14 6.61 -14.27
C LEU A 137 2.27 5.92 -13.53
N PHE A 138 3.53 6.12 -13.96
CA PHE A 138 4.67 5.44 -13.33
C PHE A 138 5.01 5.97 -11.93
N ALA A 139 4.50 7.13 -11.54
CA ALA A 139 4.59 7.60 -10.15
C ALA A 139 3.55 6.91 -9.24
N ASN A 140 2.50 6.30 -9.80
CA ASN A 140 1.41 5.69 -9.04
C ASN A 140 1.27 4.18 -9.31
N LEU A 141 2.07 3.60 -10.21
CA LEU A 141 2.11 2.17 -10.46
C LEU A 141 3.04 1.49 -9.45
N SER A 142 2.49 0.63 -8.60
CA SER A 142 3.21 -0.13 -7.59
C SER A 142 3.67 -1.49 -8.12
N PRO A 143 4.75 -2.08 -7.58
CA PRO A 143 5.12 -3.46 -7.88
C PRO A 143 4.06 -4.51 -7.51
N GLN A 144 3.14 -4.19 -6.60
CA GLN A 144 2.03 -5.08 -6.21
C GLN A 144 0.84 -5.03 -7.19
N ASP A 145 0.77 -4.01 -8.05
CA ASP A 145 -0.34 -3.86 -8.99
C ASP A 145 -0.30 -4.96 -10.06
N ASN A 146 -1.47 -5.42 -10.47
CA ASN A 146 -1.65 -6.18 -11.70
C ASN A 146 -1.56 -5.22 -12.90
N ALA A 147 -0.33 -5.01 -13.37
CA ALA A 147 0.00 -4.14 -14.49
C ALA A 147 -0.82 -4.43 -15.76
N THR A 148 -1.16 -5.70 -16.02
CA THR A 148 -2.01 -6.08 -17.15
C THR A 148 -3.41 -5.47 -17.01
N GLU A 149 -4.05 -5.67 -15.86
CA GLU A 149 -5.40 -5.17 -15.60
C GLU A 149 -5.43 -3.65 -15.48
N VAL A 150 -4.40 -3.00 -14.89
CA VAL A 150 -4.23 -1.55 -14.92
C VAL A 150 -4.30 -1.01 -16.36
N LEU A 151 -3.55 -1.60 -17.29
CA LEU A 151 -3.51 -1.16 -18.68
C LEU A 151 -4.84 -1.40 -19.41
N LYS A 152 -5.50 -2.56 -19.19
CA LYS A 152 -6.83 -2.85 -19.74
C LYS A 152 -7.88 -1.86 -19.21
N ASN A 153 -7.85 -1.55 -17.92
CA ASN A 153 -8.73 -0.58 -17.28
C ASN A 153 -8.54 0.82 -17.89
N LEU A 154 -7.29 1.29 -18.02
CA LEU A 154 -6.98 2.57 -18.66
C LEU A 154 -7.46 2.63 -20.10
N GLN A 155 -7.27 1.56 -20.88
CA GLN A 155 -7.73 1.49 -22.27
C GLN A 155 -9.26 1.56 -22.35
N SER A 156 -9.96 0.82 -21.49
CA SER A 156 -11.42 0.82 -21.42
C SER A 156 -11.96 2.24 -21.18
N ILE A 157 -11.39 2.95 -20.20
CA ILE A 157 -11.77 4.35 -19.91
C ILE A 157 -11.44 5.26 -21.09
N TYR A 158 -10.24 5.14 -21.68
CA TYR A 158 -9.80 5.96 -22.80
C TYR A 158 -10.70 5.83 -24.03
N GLN A 159 -11.09 4.59 -24.37
CA GLN A 159 -11.94 4.28 -25.51
C GLN A 159 -13.39 4.70 -25.28
N ALA A 160 -13.88 4.63 -24.04
CA ALA A 160 -15.22 5.10 -23.69
C ALA A 160 -15.36 6.62 -23.87
N ASN A 161 -14.38 7.41 -23.42
CA ASN A 161 -14.39 8.86 -23.62
C ASN A 161 -12.97 9.48 -23.58
N THR A 162 -12.34 9.61 -24.74
CA THR A 162 -10.98 10.13 -24.87
C THR A 162 -10.83 11.58 -24.39
N ALA A 163 -11.85 12.42 -24.59
CA ALA A 163 -11.79 13.82 -24.16
C ALA A 163 -11.79 13.92 -22.63
N LYS A 164 -12.71 13.19 -21.97
CA LYS A 164 -12.77 13.14 -20.50
C LYS A 164 -11.57 12.44 -19.89
N PHE A 165 -11.05 11.39 -20.52
CA PHE A 165 -9.81 10.75 -20.08
C PHE A 165 -8.66 11.75 -19.92
N ARG A 166 -8.47 12.65 -20.90
CA ARG A 166 -7.41 13.68 -20.83
C ARG A 166 -7.67 14.69 -19.72
N GLU A 167 -8.93 15.11 -19.56
CA GLU A 167 -9.33 16.08 -18.54
C GLU A 167 -9.21 15.51 -17.11
N TYR A 168 -9.46 14.22 -16.93
CA TYR A 168 -9.51 13.52 -15.65
C TYR A 168 -8.49 12.36 -15.57
N ALA A 169 -7.30 12.55 -16.15
CA ALA A 169 -6.28 11.50 -16.23
C ALA A 169 -5.90 10.93 -14.85
N ALA A 170 -5.87 11.78 -13.80
CA ALA A 170 -5.59 11.34 -12.44
C ALA A 170 -6.66 10.38 -11.89
N LEU A 171 -7.94 10.62 -12.20
CA LEU A 171 -9.05 9.74 -11.83
C LEU A 171 -8.98 8.41 -12.60
N ALA A 172 -8.63 8.45 -13.88
CA ALA A 172 -8.47 7.24 -14.69
C ALA A 172 -7.37 6.34 -14.11
N ILE A 173 -6.22 6.91 -13.70
CA ILE A 173 -5.13 6.17 -13.05
C ILE A 173 -5.57 5.61 -11.71
N ALA A 174 -6.20 6.42 -10.85
CA ALA A 174 -6.68 5.96 -9.54
C ALA A 174 -7.66 4.78 -9.65
N LEU A 175 -8.63 4.86 -10.58
CA LEU A 175 -9.54 3.75 -10.85
C LEU A 175 -8.80 2.52 -11.38
N ALA A 176 -7.82 2.71 -12.26
CA ALA A 176 -7.11 1.60 -12.85
C ALA A 176 -6.28 0.80 -11.83
N VAL A 177 -5.64 1.47 -10.87
CA VAL A 177 -4.80 0.83 -9.83
C VAL A 177 -5.57 0.36 -8.59
N VAL A 178 -6.80 0.81 -8.37
CA VAL A 178 -7.64 0.31 -7.26
C VAL A 178 -8.46 -0.92 -7.66
N TYR A 179 -8.76 -1.05 -8.96
CA TYR A 179 -9.62 -2.10 -9.52
C TYR A 179 -8.87 -3.02 -10.50
N ASP A 180 -7.55 -3.11 -10.38
CA ASP A 180 -6.71 -4.09 -11.08
C ASP A 180 -6.76 -5.49 -10.45
N VAL A 181 -7.15 -5.57 -9.18
CA VAL A 181 -7.38 -6.83 -8.45
C VAL A 181 -8.81 -6.92 -7.90
N PRO A 182 -9.33 -8.14 -7.64
CA PRO A 182 -10.63 -8.32 -7.00
C PRO A 182 -10.70 -7.68 -5.61
N LEU A 183 -11.88 -7.16 -5.27
CA LEU A 183 -12.16 -6.60 -3.95
C LEU A 183 -11.93 -7.67 -2.86
N PRO A 184 -11.22 -7.35 -1.76
CA PRO A 184 -11.00 -8.32 -0.70
C PRO A 184 -12.30 -8.81 -0.06
N PRO A 185 -12.38 -10.09 0.36
CA PRO A 185 -13.59 -10.67 0.95
C PRO A 185 -13.96 -10.03 2.31
N TYR A 186 -13.02 -9.37 2.97
CA TYR A 186 -13.22 -8.67 4.24
C TYR A 186 -13.60 -7.19 4.07
N TRP A 187 -13.65 -6.66 2.84
CA TRP A 187 -14.09 -5.29 2.62
C TRP A 187 -15.60 -5.16 2.86
N PRO A 188 -16.09 -4.07 3.49
CA PRO A 188 -15.36 -2.92 4.02
C PRO A 188 -14.77 -3.17 5.41
N HIS A 189 -15.28 -4.17 6.13
CA HIS A 189 -14.75 -4.66 7.40
C HIS A 189 -15.28 -6.08 7.70
N GLN A 190 -14.60 -6.82 8.57
CA GLN A 190 -14.92 -8.23 8.89
C GLN A 190 -16.29 -8.44 9.58
N GLN A 191 -16.90 -7.38 10.10
CA GLN A 191 -18.19 -7.43 10.82
C GLN A 191 -19.43 -7.33 9.91
N VAL A 192 -19.27 -7.48 8.59
CA VAL A 192 -20.40 -7.58 7.65
C VAL A 192 -20.16 -8.70 6.63
N THR A 193 -21.20 -9.46 6.32
CA THR A 193 -21.15 -10.45 5.23
C THR A 193 -21.19 -9.72 3.89
N GLN A 194 -20.22 -9.99 3.02
CA GLN A 194 -20.06 -9.28 1.75
C GLN A 194 -21.31 -9.34 0.84
N SER A 195 -22.08 -10.42 0.89
CA SER A 195 -23.33 -10.57 0.11
C SER A 195 -24.46 -9.63 0.53
N LEU A 196 -24.37 -8.99 1.71
CA LEU A 196 -25.35 -8.01 2.18
C LEU A 196 -25.06 -6.61 1.63
N ILE A 197 -23.88 -6.39 1.08
CA ILE A 197 -23.40 -5.09 0.65
C ILE A 197 -23.91 -4.84 -0.78
N PRO A 198 -24.45 -3.64 -1.08
CA PRO A 198 -24.92 -3.30 -2.42
C PRO A 198 -23.72 -3.03 -3.36
N ILE A 199 -22.90 -4.04 -3.65
CA ILE A 199 -21.75 -3.91 -4.55
C ILE A 199 -22.27 -3.75 -5.99
N THR A 200 -21.79 -2.72 -6.68
CA THR A 200 -22.17 -2.44 -8.06
C THR A 200 -21.45 -3.35 -9.05
N ASN A 201 -22.14 -3.72 -10.14
CA ASN A 201 -21.57 -4.45 -11.27
C ASN A 201 -21.00 -3.52 -12.36
N GLN A 202 -20.93 -2.21 -12.10
CA GLN A 202 -20.36 -1.24 -13.04
C GLN A 202 -18.89 -1.57 -13.39
N SER A 203 -18.60 -1.48 -14.68
CA SER A 203 -17.25 -1.46 -15.23
C SER A 203 -16.47 -0.22 -14.77
N VAL A 204 -15.14 -0.26 -14.89
CA VAL A 204 -14.28 0.89 -14.56
C VAL A 204 -14.59 2.13 -15.41
N ALA A 205 -15.01 1.95 -16.67
CA ALA A 205 -15.42 3.06 -17.54
C ALA A 205 -16.73 3.71 -17.07
N GLU A 206 -17.70 2.91 -16.59
CA GLU A 206 -18.95 3.43 -16.02
C GLU A 206 -18.70 4.14 -14.67
N ARG A 207 -17.80 3.61 -13.83
CA ARG A 207 -17.37 4.29 -12.60
C ARG A 207 -16.69 5.62 -12.89
N PHE A 208 -15.82 5.65 -13.90
CA PHE A 208 -15.19 6.89 -14.36
C PHE A 208 -16.23 7.92 -14.81
N ALA A 209 -17.19 7.50 -15.66
CA ALA A 209 -18.28 8.36 -16.11
C ALA A 209 -19.05 8.95 -14.94
N TYR A 210 -19.49 8.12 -13.99
CA TYR A 210 -20.22 8.55 -12.79
C TYR A 210 -19.50 9.68 -12.03
N TRP A 211 -18.20 9.53 -11.76
CA TRP A 211 -17.44 10.54 -11.02
C TRP A 211 -17.23 11.82 -11.82
N THR A 212 -16.98 11.73 -13.13
CA THR A 212 -16.86 12.92 -13.99
C THR A 212 -18.18 13.69 -14.10
N GLU A 213 -19.30 12.99 -14.24
CA GLU A 213 -20.65 13.57 -14.28
C GLU A 213 -21.01 14.25 -12.96
N ALA A 214 -20.73 13.60 -11.83
CA ALA A 214 -20.98 14.18 -10.51
C ALA A 214 -20.14 15.45 -10.27
N ASN A 215 -18.89 15.48 -10.76
CA ASN A 215 -18.03 16.65 -10.67
C ASN A 215 -18.54 17.81 -11.55
N GLU A 216 -18.96 17.52 -12.77
CA GLU A 216 -19.49 18.51 -13.72
C GLU A 216 -20.86 19.07 -13.33
N ALA A 217 -21.68 18.24 -12.69
CA ALA A 217 -22.93 18.68 -12.09
C ALA A 217 -22.73 19.53 -10.83
N HIS A 218 -21.49 19.72 -10.37
CA HIS A 218 -21.16 20.40 -9.11
C HIS A 218 -21.81 19.77 -7.88
N ASP A 219 -22.02 18.45 -7.90
CA ASP A 219 -22.57 17.70 -6.77
C ASP A 219 -21.52 17.39 -5.68
N LEU A 220 -20.24 17.61 -5.99
CA LEU A 220 -19.10 17.34 -5.12
C LEU A 220 -18.64 18.60 -4.38
N LEU A 221 -18.11 18.44 -3.18
CA LEU A 221 -17.52 19.50 -2.36
C LEU A 221 -16.12 19.93 -2.83
N LEU A 222 -15.48 19.08 -3.64
CA LEU A 222 -14.16 19.30 -4.23
C LEU A 222 -14.24 19.11 -5.73
N ASP A 223 -13.43 19.90 -6.46
CA ASP A 223 -13.16 19.61 -7.87
C ASP A 223 -12.13 18.49 -7.96
N ILE A 224 -12.57 17.30 -8.33
CA ILE A 224 -11.72 16.10 -8.35
C ILE A 224 -10.61 16.18 -9.40
N ARG A 225 -10.68 17.12 -10.36
CA ARG A 225 -9.58 17.42 -11.30
C ARG A 225 -8.32 17.95 -10.60
N ARG A 226 -8.47 18.52 -9.41
CA ARG A 226 -7.37 19.10 -8.63
C ARG A 226 -6.68 18.10 -7.71
N LEU A 227 -7.22 16.87 -7.61
CA LEU A 227 -6.67 15.81 -6.77
C LEU A 227 -5.71 14.94 -7.58
N ASN A 228 -4.63 14.48 -6.92
CA ASN A 228 -3.71 13.51 -7.52
C ASN A 228 -4.25 12.07 -7.35
N PRO A 229 -3.69 11.07 -8.06
CA PRO A 229 -4.18 9.69 -7.92
C PRO A 229 -4.05 9.13 -6.50
N GLU A 230 -2.98 9.47 -5.75
CA GLU A 230 -2.80 9.08 -4.34
C GLU A 230 -3.92 9.58 -3.41
N GLN A 231 -4.55 10.71 -3.73
CA GLN A 231 -5.72 11.23 -3.00
C GLN A 231 -7.02 10.61 -3.52
N LEU A 232 -7.14 10.47 -4.83
CA LEU A 232 -8.35 9.97 -5.49
C LEU A 232 -8.65 8.52 -5.14
N LYS A 233 -7.64 7.68 -4.90
CA LYS A 233 -7.88 6.29 -4.48
C LYS A 233 -8.74 6.19 -3.21
N PHE A 234 -8.61 7.13 -2.27
CA PHE A 234 -9.45 7.20 -1.06
C PHE A 234 -10.83 7.83 -1.28
N LEU A 235 -11.15 8.23 -2.52
CA LEU A 235 -12.49 8.67 -2.91
C LEU A 235 -13.25 7.56 -3.64
N ILE A 236 -12.55 6.77 -4.47
CA ILE A 236 -13.18 5.85 -5.45
C ILE A 236 -13.13 4.37 -5.07
N ASP A 237 -12.58 4.04 -3.92
CA ASP A 237 -12.38 2.70 -3.32
C ASP A 237 -13.65 2.02 -2.79
N ALA A 238 -14.81 2.64 -2.96
CA ALA A 238 -16.08 2.08 -2.54
C ALA A 238 -16.91 1.64 -3.76
N PRO A 239 -16.87 0.35 -4.14
CA PRO A 239 -17.62 -0.14 -5.28
C PRO A 239 -19.08 -0.43 -4.96
N ILE A 240 -19.78 0.51 -4.32
CA ILE A 240 -21.20 0.39 -4.00
C ILE A 240 -22.08 0.92 -5.14
N ASP A 241 -23.35 0.52 -5.14
CA ASP A 241 -24.37 1.05 -6.04
C ASP A 241 -24.39 2.59 -6.00
N PRO A 242 -24.29 3.29 -7.15
CA PRO A 242 -24.44 4.74 -7.21
C PRO A 242 -25.69 5.30 -6.53
N ALA A 243 -26.75 4.50 -6.40
CA ALA A 243 -27.95 4.84 -5.64
C ALA A 243 -27.65 5.15 -4.17
N GLU A 244 -26.67 4.48 -3.56
CA GLU A 244 -26.23 4.73 -2.18
C GLU A 244 -25.61 6.12 -2.05
N PHE A 245 -24.73 6.50 -2.99
CA PHE A 245 -24.14 7.83 -3.02
C PHE A 245 -25.18 8.91 -3.34
N ALA A 246 -26.14 8.64 -4.23
CA ALA A 246 -27.24 9.55 -4.51
C ALA A 246 -28.12 9.77 -3.27
N TRP A 247 -28.46 8.68 -2.55
CA TRP A 247 -29.17 8.73 -1.28
C TRP A 247 -28.41 9.56 -0.25
N ALA A 248 -27.11 9.29 -0.05
CA ALA A 248 -26.28 9.99 0.92
C ALA A 248 -26.19 11.48 0.61
N ARG A 249 -25.95 11.84 -0.66
CA ARG A 249 -25.96 13.24 -1.12
C ARG A 249 -27.30 13.90 -0.79
N LYS A 250 -28.42 13.25 -1.09
CA LYS A 250 -29.76 13.82 -0.87
C LYS A 250 -30.08 13.98 0.62
N ARG A 251 -29.76 12.97 1.44
CA ARG A 251 -30.19 12.87 2.84
C ARG A 251 -29.26 13.60 3.81
N VAL A 252 -27.95 13.57 3.55
CA VAL A 252 -26.92 14.10 4.45
C VAL A 252 -26.26 15.32 3.83
N ARG A 253 -26.69 16.50 4.27
CA ARG A 253 -26.21 17.80 3.77
C ARG A 253 -25.21 18.44 4.73
N LEU A 254 -24.08 17.78 4.94
CA LEU A 254 -22.98 18.32 5.74
C LEU A 254 -22.03 19.12 4.85
N SER A 255 -21.55 20.25 5.37
CA SER A 255 -20.40 20.95 4.80
C SER A 255 -19.10 20.20 5.10
N ARG A 256 -18.01 20.58 4.43
CA ARG A 256 -16.69 19.96 4.62
C ARG A 256 -16.24 20.00 6.09
N THR A 257 -16.43 21.12 6.79
CA THR A 257 -16.03 21.27 8.20
C THR A 257 -16.93 20.52 9.17
N GLU A 258 -18.15 20.20 8.76
CA GLU A 258 -19.14 19.49 9.58
C GLU A 258 -19.12 17.98 9.37
N MET A 259 -18.31 17.48 8.43
CA MET A 259 -18.21 16.06 8.13
C MET A 259 -18.00 15.16 9.36
N PRO A 260 -17.25 15.55 10.43
CA PRO A 260 -17.14 14.75 11.64
C PRO A 260 -18.49 14.40 12.29
N LYS A 261 -19.53 15.22 12.10
CA LYS A 261 -20.88 14.96 12.61
C LYS A 261 -21.52 13.71 11.99
N ALA A 262 -21.09 13.28 10.80
CA ALA A 262 -21.65 12.12 10.11
C ALA A 262 -21.57 10.84 10.98
N PHE A 263 -20.50 10.69 11.75
CA PHE A 263 -20.29 9.53 12.64
C PHE A 263 -21.40 9.42 13.70
N SER A 264 -21.73 10.54 14.35
CA SER A 264 -22.74 10.57 15.43
C SER A 264 -24.18 10.70 14.94
N MET A 265 -24.41 10.76 13.62
CA MET A 265 -25.76 10.66 13.05
C MET A 265 -26.34 9.25 13.20
N ILE A 266 -25.48 8.24 13.31
CA ILE A 266 -25.88 6.85 13.51
C ILE A 266 -26.02 6.58 15.01
N ARG A 267 -27.23 6.18 15.43
CA ARG A 267 -27.51 5.81 16.82
C ARG A 267 -26.68 4.58 17.20
N TYR A 268 -25.95 4.67 18.31
CA TYR A 268 -25.15 3.56 18.81
C TYR A 268 -26.03 2.43 19.37
N ASP A 269 -25.89 1.22 18.86
CA ASP A 269 -26.63 0.03 19.29
C ASP A 269 -25.90 -0.69 20.43
N ARG A 270 -26.27 -0.35 21.67
CA ARG A 270 -25.71 -0.97 22.87
C ARG A 270 -26.17 -2.42 23.07
N ASP A 271 -27.37 -2.76 22.61
CA ASP A 271 -27.91 -4.11 22.79
C ASP A 271 -27.18 -5.12 21.89
N ARG A 272 -26.77 -4.68 20.70
CA ARG A 272 -25.91 -5.45 19.80
C ARG A 272 -24.52 -5.67 20.41
N LEU A 273 -23.91 -4.64 20.99
CA LEU A 273 -22.63 -4.73 21.71
C LEU A 273 -22.71 -5.70 22.90
N LEU A 274 -23.63 -5.46 23.84
CA LEU A 274 -23.77 -6.27 25.06
C LEU A 274 -24.20 -7.71 24.75
N GLY A 275 -24.98 -7.89 23.68
CA GLY A 275 -25.37 -9.20 23.16
C GLY A 275 -24.31 -9.89 22.30
N GLN A 276 -23.10 -9.32 22.16
CA GLN A 276 -22.00 -9.87 21.37
C GLN A 276 -22.35 -10.14 19.89
N ARG A 277 -23.33 -9.43 19.36
CA ARG A 277 -23.77 -9.58 17.97
C ARG A 277 -22.94 -8.67 17.07
N TYR A 278 -21.63 -8.92 17.00
CA TYR A 278 -20.71 -8.04 16.28
C TYR A 278 -20.94 -8.00 14.77
N SER A 279 -21.42 -9.08 14.16
CA SER A 279 -21.76 -9.08 12.74
C SER A 279 -23.10 -8.38 12.47
N TRP A 280 -23.21 -7.68 11.34
CA TRP A 280 -24.46 -7.04 10.92
C TRP A 280 -25.53 -8.10 10.61
N THR A 281 -26.70 -7.98 11.26
CA THR A 281 -27.81 -8.94 11.14
C THR A 281 -29.10 -8.34 10.62
N GLU A 282 -29.10 -7.04 10.30
CA GLU A 282 -30.33 -6.29 10.05
C GLU A 282 -30.76 -6.30 8.57
N GLY A 283 -30.29 -7.25 7.76
CA GLY A 283 -30.60 -7.34 6.34
C GLY A 283 -29.55 -6.64 5.46
N PRO A 284 -29.92 -6.06 4.30
CA PRO A 284 -28.98 -5.37 3.41
C PRO A 284 -28.19 -4.29 4.15
N TYR A 285 -26.89 -4.22 3.88
CA TYR A 285 -25.96 -3.26 4.49
C TYR A 285 -25.90 -1.98 3.65
N THR A 286 -27.03 -1.28 3.58
CA THR A 286 -27.15 0.00 2.87
C THR A 286 -27.02 1.17 3.84
N LEU A 287 -26.66 2.35 3.33
CA LEU A 287 -26.56 3.58 4.11
C LEU A 287 -27.91 3.97 4.73
N GLU A 288 -29.01 3.68 4.06
CA GLU A 288 -30.36 3.92 4.58
C GLU A 288 -30.70 3.01 5.77
N GLU A 289 -30.36 1.73 5.68
CA GLU A 289 -30.59 0.76 6.75
C GLU A 289 -29.72 1.08 7.98
N ILE A 290 -28.44 1.38 7.79
CA ILE A 290 -27.55 1.83 8.87
C ILE A 290 -28.08 3.10 9.53
N TYR A 291 -28.54 4.06 8.73
CA TYR A 291 -29.11 5.32 9.23
C TYR A 291 -30.38 5.13 10.07
N SER A 292 -31.27 4.25 9.64
CA SER A 292 -32.56 4.05 10.29
C SER A 292 -32.49 3.14 11.52
N LYS A 293 -31.71 2.05 11.45
CA LYS A 293 -31.62 1.04 12.52
C LYS A 293 -30.59 1.41 13.58
N GLY A 294 -29.55 2.13 13.18
CA GLY A 294 -28.37 2.35 14.01
C GLY A 294 -27.32 1.26 13.81
N GLY A 295 -26.26 1.30 14.62
CA GLY A 295 -25.17 0.34 14.54
C GLY A 295 -24.13 0.57 15.63
N ILE A 296 -23.06 -0.21 15.61
CA ILE A 296 -21.88 -0.03 16.46
C ILE A 296 -20.79 0.75 15.69
N CYS A 297 -19.63 0.95 16.30
CA CYS A 297 -18.59 1.84 15.78
C CYS A 297 -18.17 1.57 14.32
N VAL A 298 -18.13 0.30 13.88
CA VAL A 298 -17.80 -0.06 12.49
C VAL A 298 -18.83 0.47 11.49
N ASP A 299 -20.13 0.40 11.84
CA ASP A 299 -21.21 0.87 10.98
C ASP A 299 -21.24 2.40 10.94
N GLN A 300 -20.96 3.06 12.08
CA GLN A 300 -20.83 4.52 12.16
C GLN A 300 -19.66 5.04 11.29
N ALA A 301 -18.51 4.37 11.37
CA ALA A 301 -17.32 4.71 10.59
C ALA A 301 -17.52 4.46 9.09
N TYR A 302 -18.11 3.34 8.71
CA TYR A 302 -18.45 3.02 7.33
C TYR A 302 -19.43 4.06 6.76
N PHE A 303 -20.54 4.32 7.45
CA PHE A 303 -21.54 5.30 7.04
C PHE A 303 -20.91 6.68 6.82
N ALA A 304 -20.13 7.18 7.79
CA ALA A 304 -19.48 8.47 7.70
C ALA A 304 -18.48 8.55 6.53
N SER A 305 -17.70 7.49 6.31
CA SER A 305 -16.77 7.39 5.18
C SER A 305 -17.52 7.46 3.84
N MET A 306 -18.60 6.70 3.69
CA MET A 306 -19.39 6.69 2.46
C MET A 306 -20.10 8.03 2.21
N VAL A 307 -20.62 8.69 3.26
CA VAL A 307 -21.17 10.05 3.15
C VAL A 307 -20.11 11.04 2.68
N GLY A 308 -18.89 10.96 3.19
CA GLY A 308 -17.77 11.78 2.73
C GLY A 308 -17.45 11.54 1.25
N LYS A 309 -17.31 10.27 0.84
CA LYS A 309 -17.06 9.90 -0.57
C LYS A 309 -18.18 10.35 -1.50
N ALA A 310 -19.44 10.18 -1.09
CA ALA A 310 -20.62 10.63 -1.83
C ALA A 310 -20.58 12.14 -2.12
N ARG A 311 -19.93 12.92 -1.24
CA ARG A 311 -19.76 14.37 -1.36
C ARG A 311 -18.42 14.76 -1.99
N GLY A 312 -17.66 13.83 -2.55
CA GLY A 312 -16.39 14.11 -3.23
C GLY A 312 -15.20 14.32 -2.30
N LEU A 313 -15.28 13.87 -1.05
CA LEU A 313 -14.17 13.94 -0.09
C LEU A 313 -13.44 12.58 -0.02
N PRO A 314 -12.12 12.54 -0.22
CA PRO A 314 -11.31 11.40 0.20
C PRO A 314 -11.53 11.07 1.67
N THR A 315 -11.80 9.80 1.98
CA THR A 315 -12.01 9.31 3.36
C THR A 315 -11.26 8.01 3.62
N LEU A 316 -10.87 7.83 4.88
CA LEU A 316 -10.19 6.66 5.41
C LEU A 316 -11.08 6.03 6.47
N TYR A 317 -11.28 4.72 6.38
CA TYR A 317 -11.83 3.93 7.48
C TYR A 317 -10.69 3.49 8.37
N PHE A 318 -10.81 3.72 9.68
CA PHE A 318 -9.86 3.27 10.68
C PHE A 318 -10.48 2.23 11.60
N SER A 319 -9.69 1.23 11.97
CA SER A 319 -9.92 0.39 13.14
C SER A 319 -8.71 0.45 14.06
N GLY A 320 -8.88 0.25 15.36
CA GLY A 320 -7.74 0.19 16.27
C GLY A 320 -8.12 -0.34 17.64
N GLN A 321 -7.11 -0.66 18.44
CA GLN A 321 -7.28 -1.23 19.78
C GLN A 321 -6.93 -0.20 20.85
N GLY A 322 -7.88 0.00 21.76
CA GLY A 322 -7.74 0.87 22.93
C GLY A 322 -7.50 0.07 24.20
N VAL A 323 -7.60 0.74 25.35
CA VAL A 323 -7.51 0.08 26.66
C VAL A 323 -8.65 -0.90 26.91
N ASP A 324 -9.83 -0.67 26.33
CA ASP A 324 -11.04 -1.47 26.55
C ASP A 324 -11.51 -2.26 25.31
N GLY A 325 -10.64 -2.40 24.30
CA GLY A 325 -10.88 -3.22 23.11
C GLY A 325 -10.94 -2.44 21.79
N GLY A 326 -11.54 -3.06 20.77
CA GLY A 326 -11.54 -2.57 19.40
C GLY A 326 -12.50 -1.40 19.19
N HIS A 327 -12.11 -0.45 18.34
CA HIS A 327 -12.96 0.65 17.89
C HIS A 327 -12.72 0.97 16.44
N ALA A 328 -13.72 1.55 15.80
CA ALA A 328 -13.63 2.05 14.44
C ALA A 328 -14.06 3.52 14.37
N TRP A 329 -13.35 4.28 13.55
CA TRP A 329 -13.62 5.68 13.30
C TRP A 329 -13.25 6.00 11.85
N PHE A 330 -13.39 7.25 11.44
CA PHE A 330 -13.01 7.64 10.09
C PHE A 330 -12.13 8.88 10.06
N GLY A 331 -11.37 9.00 8.99
CA GLY A 331 -10.64 10.20 8.62
C GLY A 331 -11.13 10.75 7.30
N TYR A 332 -10.91 12.04 7.06
CA TYR A 332 -11.22 12.65 5.77
C TYR A 332 -10.32 13.83 5.46
N MET A 333 -10.26 14.21 4.18
CA MET A 333 -9.52 15.38 3.73
C MET A 333 -10.32 16.67 3.97
N LYS A 334 -10.08 17.32 5.11
CA LYS A 334 -10.77 18.54 5.60
C LYS A 334 -10.44 19.82 4.86
N MET A 335 -9.21 19.98 4.37
CA MET A 335 -8.82 21.06 3.44
C MET A 335 -7.95 20.45 2.35
N ASP A 336 -7.72 21.18 1.26
CA ASP A 336 -6.81 20.73 0.20
C ASP A 336 -5.49 20.33 0.89
N ASP A 337 -5.11 19.06 0.75
CA ASP A 337 -3.91 18.48 1.35
C ASP A 337 -3.87 18.44 2.90
N LYS A 338 -5.02 18.61 3.58
CA LYS A 338 -5.11 18.54 5.05
C LYS A 338 -6.10 17.47 5.50
N TRP A 339 -5.58 16.45 6.17
CA TRP A 339 -6.36 15.35 6.71
C TRP A 339 -6.76 15.59 8.18
N GLU A 340 -7.98 15.18 8.52
CA GLU A 340 -8.47 15.05 9.90
C GLU A 340 -8.76 13.56 10.12
N LEU A 341 -7.90 12.88 10.90
CA LEU A 341 -7.85 11.42 10.98
C LEU A 341 -8.54 10.81 12.20
N ASP A 342 -9.07 11.63 13.11
CA ASP A 342 -9.58 11.20 14.42
C ASP A 342 -11.11 11.38 14.56
N CYS A 343 -11.86 11.46 13.45
CA CYS A 343 -13.30 11.75 13.51
C CYS A 343 -14.08 10.55 14.07
N GLY A 344 -14.58 10.71 15.30
CA GLY A 344 -15.24 9.62 16.03
C GLY A 344 -14.29 8.76 16.87
N ARG A 345 -12.99 9.11 16.95
CA ARG A 345 -12.03 8.43 17.83
C ARG A 345 -12.27 8.82 19.29
N TYR A 346 -12.43 7.84 20.18
CA TYR A 346 -12.68 8.12 21.60
C TYR A 346 -11.39 8.53 22.33
N GLU A 347 -11.32 9.78 22.79
CA GLU A 347 -10.13 10.35 23.44
C GLU A 347 -9.73 9.63 24.75
N ASN A 348 -10.70 9.04 25.46
CA ASN A 348 -10.49 8.39 26.76
C ASN A 348 -9.95 6.94 26.66
N GLN A 349 -9.82 6.38 25.47
CA GLN A 349 -9.46 4.97 25.26
C GLN A 349 -7.97 4.75 24.91
N ASN A 350 -7.17 5.83 24.88
CA ASN A 350 -5.71 5.81 24.66
C ASN A 350 -5.26 4.89 23.49
N TYR A 351 -5.98 4.95 22.37
CA TYR A 351 -5.58 4.27 21.14
C TYR A 351 -4.17 4.71 20.74
N ALA A 352 -3.23 3.77 20.67
CA ALA A 352 -1.85 4.09 20.34
C ALA A 352 -1.69 4.49 18.86
N THR A 353 -2.38 3.78 17.96
CA THR A 353 -2.55 4.10 16.54
C THR A 353 -3.89 3.57 16.03
N GLY A 354 -4.23 3.87 14.78
CA GLY A 354 -5.33 3.23 14.05
C GLY A 354 -4.85 2.72 12.71
N ASP A 355 -5.39 1.57 12.32
CA ASP A 355 -5.11 0.89 11.08
C ASP A 355 -6.15 1.30 10.03
N ALA A 356 -5.66 1.87 8.92
CA ALA A 356 -6.42 2.06 7.69
C ALA A 356 -5.78 1.24 6.58
N LEU A 357 -6.54 0.89 5.55
CA LEU A 357 -6.03 0.17 4.39
C LEU A 357 -5.74 1.14 3.24
N ASP A 358 -4.66 0.89 2.50
CA ASP A 358 -4.41 1.53 1.22
C ASP A 358 -5.33 0.89 0.16
N PRO A 359 -6.23 1.63 -0.51
CA PRO A 359 -7.12 1.03 -1.49
C PRO A 359 -6.47 0.45 -2.74
N GLN A 360 -5.21 0.81 -3.01
CA GLN A 360 -4.47 0.27 -4.14
C GLN A 360 -3.98 -1.16 -3.83
N THR A 361 -3.48 -1.39 -2.61
CA THR A 361 -2.88 -2.69 -2.24
C THR A 361 -3.76 -3.51 -1.31
N TRP A 362 -4.78 -2.89 -0.71
CA TRP A 362 -5.62 -3.41 0.37
C TRP A 362 -4.85 -3.86 1.63
N THR A 363 -3.64 -3.34 1.82
CA THR A 363 -2.80 -3.60 2.99
C THR A 363 -2.84 -2.43 3.98
N PRO A 364 -2.52 -2.66 5.28
CA PRO A 364 -2.43 -1.59 6.26
C PRO A 364 -1.46 -0.47 5.84
N ILE A 365 -1.86 0.78 6.05
CA ILE A 365 -1.03 1.97 5.88
C ILE A 365 -0.28 2.22 7.18
N SER A 366 1.03 2.38 7.10
CA SER A 366 1.84 2.73 8.27
C SER A 366 1.68 4.20 8.70
N ASP A 367 2.03 4.50 9.96
CA ASP A 367 1.96 5.85 10.51
C ASP A 367 2.79 6.87 9.71
N HIS A 368 3.98 6.48 9.23
CA HIS A 368 4.82 7.36 8.43
C HIS A 368 4.25 7.59 7.03
N GLU A 369 3.61 6.60 6.41
CA GLU A 369 2.96 6.77 5.10
C GLU A 369 1.77 7.72 5.18
N LEU A 370 0.94 7.63 6.23
CA LEU A 370 -0.12 8.63 6.47
C LEU A 370 0.44 10.04 6.63
N GLN A 371 1.60 10.18 7.30
CA GLN A 371 2.28 11.48 7.42
C GLN A 371 2.84 11.97 6.08
N PHE A 372 3.37 11.08 5.23
CA PHE A 372 3.86 11.43 3.90
C PHE A 372 2.73 11.85 2.97
N LEU A 373 1.60 11.13 3.00
CA LEU A 373 0.37 11.49 2.29
C LEU A 373 -0.10 12.88 2.71
N ALA A 374 -0.12 13.18 4.01
CA ALA A 374 -0.55 14.47 4.54
C ALA A 374 0.42 15.63 4.21
N LYS A 375 1.68 15.35 3.85
CA LYS A 375 2.70 16.37 3.53
C LYS A 375 2.99 16.49 2.03
N ARG A 376 2.35 15.69 1.18
CA ARG A 376 2.67 15.58 -0.26
C ARG A 376 4.16 15.31 -0.52
N PHE A 377 4.76 14.54 0.37
CA PHE A 377 6.19 14.25 0.30
C PHE A 377 6.57 13.58 -1.03
N ARG A 378 5.70 12.70 -1.53
CA ARG A 378 5.90 11.92 -2.76
C ARG A 378 5.76 12.75 -4.05
N ASP A 379 5.20 13.96 -3.99
CA ASP A 379 5.10 14.87 -5.14
C ASP A 379 6.40 15.64 -5.41
N THR A 380 7.41 15.51 -4.56
CA THR A 380 8.63 16.31 -4.67
C THR A 380 9.58 15.79 -5.77
N PRO A 381 10.30 16.68 -6.49
CA PRO A 381 11.28 16.26 -7.49
C PRO A 381 12.41 15.40 -6.91
N LEU A 382 12.79 15.63 -5.65
CA LEU A 382 13.80 14.82 -4.96
C LEU A 382 13.32 13.40 -4.67
N TYR A 383 12.06 13.24 -4.25
CA TYR A 383 11.47 11.91 -4.09
C TYR A 383 11.43 11.17 -5.43
N ALA A 384 10.96 11.82 -6.50
CA ALA A 384 10.92 11.22 -7.83
C ALA A 384 12.31 10.77 -8.32
N ALA A 385 13.35 11.60 -8.14
CA ALA A 385 14.71 11.23 -8.51
C ALA A 385 15.28 10.09 -7.63
N SER A 386 14.93 10.07 -6.34
CA SER A 386 15.30 8.98 -5.42
C SER A 386 14.65 7.65 -5.81
N GLN A 387 13.38 7.66 -6.23
CA GLN A 387 12.70 6.47 -6.76
C GLN A 387 13.33 5.99 -8.08
N ASP A 388 13.72 6.91 -8.96
CA ASP A 388 14.46 6.54 -10.18
C ASP A 388 15.85 5.95 -9.83
N ASP A 389 16.55 6.47 -8.82
CA ASP A 389 17.82 5.89 -8.35
C ASP A 389 17.65 4.48 -7.76
N ILE A 390 16.55 4.22 -7.03
CA ILE A 390 16.16 2.87 -6.56
C ILE A 390 16.00 1.92 -7.75
N LEU A 391 15.32 2.36 -8.81
CA LEU A 391 15.18 1.58 -10.04
C LEU A 391 16.56 1.25 -10.64
N PHE A 392 17.47 2.23 -10.75
CA PHE A 392 18.83 1.97 -11.24
C PHE A 392 19.61 1.01 -10.35
N ALA A 393 19.46 1.08 -9.02
CA ALA A 393 20.08 0.12 -8.11
C ALA A 393 19.64 -1.32 -8.41
N ARG A 394 18.34 -1.53 -8.61
CA ARG A 394 17.76 -2.83 -8.99
C ARG A 394 18.26 -3.31 -10.35
N LEU A 395 18.31 -2.42 -11.36
CA LEU A 395 18.79 -2.76 -12.71
C LEU A 395 20.28 -3.14 -12.72
N PHE A 396 21.12 -2.42 -11.98
CA PHE A 396 22.54 -2.77 -11.85
C PHE A 396 22.72 -4.10 -11.11
N LEU A 397 21.93 -4.36 -10.07
CA LEU A 397 21.99 -5.61 -9.32
C LEU A 397 21.60 -6.80 -10.20
N ALA A 398 20.51 -6.66 -10.97
CA ALA A 398 20.08 -7.68 -11.94
C ALA A 398 21.13 -7.95 -13.03
N ALA A 399 21.91 -6.93 -13.39
CA ALA A 399 23.02 -7.05 -14.34
C ALA A 399 24.34 -7.55 -13.70
N GLY A 400 24.34 -7.94 -12.42
CA GLY A 400 25.54 -8.37 -11.68
C GLY A 400 26.56 -7.26 -11.40
N GLN A 401 26.19 -5.99 -11.59
CA GLN A 401 27.06 -4.83 -11.39
C GLN A 401 26.93 -4.30 -9.96
N ASN A 402 27.28 -5.12 -8.98
CA ASN A 402 27.06 -4.88 -7.55
C ASN A 402 27.59 -3.52 -7.06
N ASP A 403 28.81 -3.11 -7.47
CA ASP A 403 29.39 -1.82 -7.09
C ASP A 403 28.60 -0.62 -7.62
N LYS A 404 27.93 -0.76 -8.77
CA LYS A 404 27.06 0.29 -9.32
C LYS A 404 25.69 0.25 -8.67
N ALA A 405 25.18 -0.93 -8.34
CA ALA A 405 23.95 -1.09 -7.59
C ALA A 405 24.04 -0.39 -6.24
N LEU A 406 25.12 -0.60 -5.49
CA LEU A 406 25.36 0.07 -4.21
C LEU A 406 25.49 1.59 -4.39
N ARG A 407 26.20 2.07 -5.42
CA ARG A 407 26.33 3.51 -5.69
C ARG A 407 24.99 4.18 -6.03
N ALA A 408 24.12 3.49 -6.78
CA ALA A 408 22.77 3.99 -7.06
C ALA A 408 21.89 3.97 -5.81
N ALA A 409 22.00 2.94 -4.97
CA ALA A 409 21.30 2.90 -3.67
C ALA A 409 21.79 4.03 -2.73
N ASP A 410 23.10 4.29 -2.67
CA ASP A 410 23.67 5.44 -1.95
C ASP A 410 23.17 6.78 -2.49
N SER A 411 23.05 6.91 -3.82
CA SER A 411 22.46 8.07 -4.47
C SER A 411 21.02 8.28 -4.02
N SER A 412 20.19 7.24 -4.05
CA SER A 412 18.78 7.34 -3.67
C SER A 412 18.58 7.88 -2.25
N VAL A 413 19.41 7.42 -1.30
CA VAL A 413 19.43 7.89 0.09
C VAL A 413 19.95 9.33 0.19
N SER A 414 21.00 9.68 -0.55
CA SER A 414 21.61 11.01 -0.50
C SER A 414 20.72 12.09 -1.11
N VAL A 415 20.03 11.76 -2.20
CA VAL A 415 19.14 12.68 -2.93
C VAL A 415 17.88 12.97 -2.12
N CYS A 416 17.32 11.96 -1.45
CA CYS A 416 16.13 12.12 -0.63
C CYS A 416 16.25 11.31 0.69
N PRO A 417 16.94 11.84 1.71
CA PRO A 417 17.14 11.13 2.98
C PRO A 417 15.85 10.81 3.74
N GLU A 418 14.77 11.53 3.46
CA GLU A 418 13.44 11.28 4.04
C GLU A 418 12.71 10.10 3.38
N ASN A 419 13.17 9.62 2.21
CA ASN A 419 12.56 8.50 1.51
C ASN A 419 12.94 7.16 2.18
N SER A 420 12.05 6.58 2.97
CA SER A 420 12.27 5.28 3.64
C SER A 420 12.56 4.15 2.65
N ASP A 421 11.95 4.16 1.47
CA ASP A 421 12.17 3.14 0.43
C ASP A 421 13.63 3.09 -0.04
N ALA A 422 14.31 4.25 -0.09
CA ALA A 422 15.71 4.32 -0.48
C ALA A 422 16.63 3.64 0.54
N TRP A 423 16.34 3.80 1.83
CA TRP A 423 17.08 3.13 2.90
C TRP A 423 16.83 1.63 2.91
N ASN A 424 15.57 1.22 2.70
CA ASN A 424 15.17 -0.18 2.59
C ASN A 424 15.81 -0.86 1.37
N GLU A 425 15.82 -0.19 0.21
CA GLU A 425 16.48 -0.71 -0.98
C GLU A 425 17.98 -0.90 -0.76
N LYS A 426 18.64 0.10 -0.14
CA LYS A 426 20.06 -0.04 0.20
C LYS A 426 20.33 -1.20 1.17
N THR A 427 19.46 -1.45 2.14
CA THR A 427 19.52 -2.65 2.99
C THR A 427 19.45 -3.92 2.14
N SER A 428 18.46 -4.03 1.25
CA SER A 428 18.29 -5.16 0.33
C SER A 428 19.52 -5.38 -0.58
N VAL A 429 20.11 -4.31 -1.11
CA VAL A 429 21.33 -4.39 -1.93
C VAL A 429 22.51 -4.92 -1.10
N LEU A 430 22.71 -4.41 0.13
CA LEU A 430 23.79 -4.87 1.01
C LEU A 430 23.62 -6.36 1.37
N GLU A 431 22.41 -6.81 1.65
CA GLU A 431 22.12 -8.20 1.96
C GLU A 431 22.33 -9.13 0.75
N LYS A 432 21.78 -8.77 -0.42
CA LYS A 432 21.91 -9.57 -1.65
C LYS A 432 23.34 -9.66 -2.16
N THR A 433 24.14 -8.62 -1.90
CA THR A 433 25.58 -8.61 -2.23
C THR A 433 26.46 -9.19 -1.13
N GLN A 434 25.85 -9.72 -0.05
CA GLN A 434 26.54 -10.33 1.08
C GLN A 434 27.58 -9.40 1.71
N ALA A 435 27.25 -8.12 1.84
CA ALA A 435 28.08 -7.16 2.56
C ALA A 435 28.35 -7.65 3.99
N SER A 436 29.51 -7.30 4.55
CA SER A 436 29.86 -7.70 5.90
C SER A 436 28.88 -7.15 6.94
N LEU A 437 28.60 -7.92 7.99
CA LEU A 437 27.69 -7.51 9.07
C LEU A 437 28.03 -6.11 9.66
N PRO A 438 29.30 -5.71 9.82
CA PRO A 438 29.63 -4.33 10.23
C PRO A 438 29.15 -3.24 9.25
N ILE A 439 29.24 -3.47 7.94
CA ILE A 439 28.77 -2.51 6.92
C ILE A 439 27.26 -2.39 6.99
N LEU A 440 26.55 -3.53 7.03
CA LEU A 440 25.10 -3.56 7.17
C LEU A 440 24.65 -2.85 8.45
N ARG A 441 25.32 -3.12 9.57
CA ARG A 441 25.04 -2.47 10.85
C ARG A 441 25.20 -0.94 10.79
N THR A 442 26.30 -0.44 10.21
CA THR A 442 26.52 1.02 10.06
C THR A 442 25.40 1.68 9.24
N HIS A 443 24.96 1.02 8.16
CA HIS A 443 23.82 1.51 7.36
C HIS A 443 22.53 1.58 8.18
N LEU A 444 22.18 0.50 8.90
CA LEU A 444 20.98 0.44 9.72
C LEU A 444 21.00 1.46 10.87
N GLU A 445 22.16 1.68 11.50
CA GLU A 445 22.34 2.70 12.54
C GLU A 445 22.13 4.13 11.98
N ALA A 446 22.62 4.39 10.76
CA ALA A 446 22.37 5.65 10.07
C ALA A 446 20.88 5.83 9.72
N ALA A 447 20.20 4.78 9.26
CA ALA A 447 18.77 4.80 8.98
C ALA A 447 17.94 5.05 10.25
N SER A 448 18.23 4.32 11.33
CA SER A 448 17.57 4.50 12.63
C SER A 448 17.72 5.94 13.15
N LYS A 449 18.89 6.55 12.96
CA LYS A 449 19.13 7.96 13.29
C LYS A 449 18.31 8.90 12.42
N GLN A 450 18.26 8.69 11.11
CA GLN A 450 17.50 9.50 10.16
C GLN A 450 16.01 9.52 10.53
N PHE A 451 15.45 8.37 10.90
CA PHE A 451 14.02 8.23 11.20
C PHE A 451 13.70 8.35 12.69
N THR A 452 14.51 9.05 13.49
CA THR A 452 14.29 9.18 14.95
C THR A 452 12.89 9.71 15.30
N ASN A 453 12.28 10.54 14.44
CA ASN A 453 10.95 11.12 14.62
C ASN A 453 9.79 10.24 14.08
N TYR A 454 10.09 9.19 13.30
CA TYR A 454 9.12 8.23 12.77
C TYR A 454 9.27 6.93 13.55
N ARG A 455 8.42 6.74 14.57
CA ARG A 455 8.64 5.71 15.61
C ARG A 455 8.56 4.28 15.09
N ASP A 456 7.63 4.04 14.18
CA ASP A 456 7.49 2.80 13.43
C ASP A 456 8.79 2.47 12.69
N LEU A 457 9.25 3.33 11.79
CA LEU A 457 10.50 3.14 11.06
C LEU A 457 11.70 2.96 11.99
N ARG A 458 11.80 3.78 13.05
CA ARG A 458 12.90 3.68 14.01
C ARG A 458 12.92 2.30 14.69
N VAL A 459 11.75 1.78 15.08
CA VAL A 459 11.65 0.45 15.70
C VAL A 459 12.08 -0.62 14.71
N ASP A 460 11.61 -0.57 13.45
CA ASP A 460 12.00 -1.52 12.42
C ASP A 460 13.53 -1.59 12.26
N TYR A 461 14.19 -0.42 12.16
CA TYR A 461 15.65 -0.37 12.10
C TYR A 461 16.33 -0.83 13.39
N GLN A 462 15.78 -0.53 14.57
CA GLN A 462 16.32 -1.04 15.85
C GLN A 462 16.27 -2.56 15.92
N LEU A 463 15.18 -3.18 15.45
CA LEU A 463 15.03 -4.63 15.39
C LEU A 463 15.96 -5.25 14.35
N ALA A 464 16.14 -4.61 13.20
CA ALA A 464 17.12 -5.03 12.20
C ALA A 464 18.57 -4.99 12.76
N ILE A 465 18.94 -3.94 13.51
CA ILE A 465 20.25 -3.86 14.19
C ILE A 465 20.38 -4.97 15.24
N ALA A 466 19.32 -5.23 16.01
CA ALA A 466 19.31 -6.29 17.01
C ALA A 466 19.51 -7.67 16.35
N LYS A 467 18.87 -7.93 15.21
CA LYS A 467 19.09 -9.14 14.41
C LYS A 467 20.56 -9.26 13.98
N VAL A 468 21.14 -8.21 13.40
CA VAL A 468 22.56 -8.21 13.00
C VAL A 468 23.49 -8.46 14.19
N ALA A 469 23.20 -7.89 15.37
CA ALA A 469 23.97 -8.13 16.58
C ALA A 469 23.89 -9.61 17.02
N ARG A 470 22.72 -10.25 16.93
CA ARG A 470 22.58 -11.70 17.18
C ARG A 470 23.37 -12.54 16.19
N ASP A 471 23.32 -12.19 14.91
CA ASP A 471 24.08 -12.87 13.85
C ASP A 471 25.61 -12.74 14.06
N GLN A 472 26.05 -11.70 14.78
CA GLN A 472 27.44 -11.51 15.23
C GLN A 472 27.77 -12.21 16.56
N GLY A 473 26.81 -12.86 17.22
CA GLY A 473 26.95 -13.46 18.55
C GLY A 473 26.88 -12.46 19.72
N ASP A 474 26.57 -11.19 19.47
CA ASP A 474 26.41 -10.13 20.48
C ASP A 474 24.95 -10.06 20.97
N THR A 475 24.54 -11.09 21.70
CA THR A 475 23.20 -11.20 22.27
C THR A 475 22.90 -10.10 23.29
N ALA A 476 23.92 -9.60 24.00
CA ALA A 476 23.77 -8.55 24.99
C ALA A 476 23.32 -7.22 24.35
N THR A 477 23.93 -6.84 23.22
CA THR A 477 23.51 -5.65 22.47
C THR A 477 22.12 -5.84 21.85
N ALA A 478 21.84 -7.00 21.26
CA ALA A 478 20.52 -7.29 20.70
C ALA A 478 19.41 -7.14 21.75
N ASP A 479 19.57 -7.76 22.91
CA ASP A 479 18.63 -7.67 24.03
C ASP A 479 18.54 -6.27 24.63
N SER A 480 19.61 -5.47 24.55
CA SER A 480 19.59 -4.06 24.95
C SER A 480 18.73 -3.21 24.01
N LEU A 481 18.89 -3.39 22.69
CA LEU A 481 18.15 -2.66 21.66
C LEU A 481 16.65 -2.95 21.71
N GLU A 482 16.26 -4.22 21.86
CA GLU A 482 14.85 -4.59 21.99
C GLU A 482 14.23 -4.00 23.27
N ARG A 483 14.93 -4.11 24.42
CA ARG A 483 14.47 -3.47 25.66
C ARG A 483 14.35 -1.96 25.52
N GLN A 484 15.27 -1.33 24.79
CA GLN A 484 15.21 0.09 24.52
C GLN A 484 13.97 0.43 23.69
N ALA A 485 13.72 -0.27 22.57
CA ALA A 485 12.56 -0.07 21.71
C ALA A 485 11.23 -0.24 22.47
N LEU A 486 11.12 -1.28 23.30
CA LEU A 486 9.99 -1.49 24.22
C LEU A 486 9.80 -0.29 25.16
N SER A 487 10.88 0.11 25.84
CA SER A 487 10.81 1.16 26.87
C SER A 487 10.43 2.54 26.32
N GLN A 488 10.86 2.84 25.08
CA GLN A 488 10.62 4.11 24.39
C GLN A 488 9.16 4.25 23.93
N ASN A 489 8.50 3.14 23.62
CA ASN A 489 7.18 3.15 22.99
C ASN A 489 6.03 2.79 23.94
N LYS A 490 6.28 2.11 25.07
CA LYS A 490 5.28 1.57 26.01
C LYS A 490 4.13 2.49 26.46
N LYS A 491 4.30 3.81 26.40
CA LYS A 491 3.27 4.80 26.83
C LYS A 491 2.43 5.38 25.69
N LYS A 492 3.03 5.57 24.51
CA LYS A 492 2.43 6.34 23.40
C LYS A 492 2.27 5.53 22.12
N ARG A 493 3.07 4.50 21.92
CA ARG A 493 3.01 3.52 20.83
C ARG A 493 3.09 2.12 21.45
N SER A 494 2.20 1.84 22.40
CA SER A 494 2.21 0.57 23.12
C SER A 494 1.99 -0.60 22.17
N ASP A 495 1.29 -0.42 21.05
CA ASP A 495 1.19 -1.34 19.91
C ASP A 495 2.57 -1.84 19.44
N LEU A 496 3.54 -0.95 19.16
CA LEU A 496 4.89 -1.35 18.77
C LEU A 496 5.59 -2.17 19.87
N SER A 497 5.33 -1.82 21.14
CA SER A 497 5.92 -2.57 22.26
C SER A 497 5.28 -3.94 22.43
N VAL A 498 3.98 -4.04 22.19
CA VAL A 498 3.23 -5.30 22.20
C VAL A 498 3.69 -6.19 21.05
N GLY A 499 3.87 -5.67 19.84
CA GLY A 499 4.38 -6.44 18.70
C GLY A 499 5.75 -7.07 18.96
N ILE A 500 6.68 -6.31 19.55
CA ILE A 500 7.99 -6.84 19.97
C ILE A 500 7.83 -7.95 21.02
N ALA A 501 6.95 -7.74 22.00
CA ALA A 501 6.66 -8.72 23.05
C ALA A 501 6.06 -10.02 22.49
N ALA A 502 5.11 -9.89 21.56
CA ALA A 502 4.47 -10.99 20.86
C ALA A 502 5.48 -11.81 20.05
N GLY A 503 6.32 -11.17 19.23
CA GLY A 503 7.33 -11.87 18.42
C GLY A 503 8.33 -12.68 19.26
N ARG A 504 8.76 -12.13 20.40
CA ARG A 504 9.64 -12.86 21.35
C ARG A 504 8.95 -14.07 21.95
N LEU A 505 7.68 -13.93 22.32
CA LEU A 505 6.90 -15.01 22.93
C LEU A 505 6.59 -16.11 21.90
N ALA A 506 6.21 -15.72 20.68
CA ALA A 506 5.99 -16.63 19.56
C ALA A 506 7.23 -17.49 19.28
N THR A 507 8.42 -16.88 19.23
CA THR A 507 9.69 -17.62 19.06
C THR A 507 9.89 -18.70 20.13
N LEU A 508 9.63 -18.39 21.40
CA LEU A 508 9.78 -19.36 22.49
C LEU A 508 8.73 -20.48 22.41
N VAL A 509 7.50 -20.16 22.01
CA VAL A 509 6.41 -21.11 21.80
C VAL A 509 6.73 -22.06 20.65
N GLU A 510 7.20 -21.54 19.51
CA GLU A 510 7.62 -22.33 18.35
C GLU A 510 8.77 -23.30 18.70
N GLN A 511 9.72 -22.84 19.52
CA GLN A 511 10.81 -23.66 20.05
C GLN A 511 10.37 -24.62 21.17
N LYS A 512 9.08 -24.64 21.51
CA LYS A 512 8.47 -25.45 22.58
C LYS A 512 9.08 -25.19 23.96
N GLN A 513 9.67 -24.01 24.16
CA GLN A 513 10.29 -23.60 25.43
C GLN A 513 9.23 -22.97 26.36
N PHE A 514 8.17 -23.70 26.67
CA PHE A 514 6.99 -23.16 27.37
C PHE A 514 7.28 -22.59 28.77
N ASP A 515 8.24 -23.14 29.51
CA ASP A 515 8.63 -22.59 30.82
C ASP A 515 9.33 -21.24 30.72
N GLU A 516 10.21 -21.08 29.73
CA GLU A 516 10.86 -19.79 29.46
C GLU A 516 9.87 -18.80 28.85
N ALA A 517 8.99 -19.26 27.96
CA ALA A 517 7.88 -18.46 27.43
C ALA A 517 7.02 -17.91 28.56
N PHE A 518 6.67 -18.73 29.56
CA PHE A 518 5.85 -18.31 30.69
C PHE A 518 6.57 -17.31 31.62
N LYS A 519 7.88 -17.47 31.82
CA LYS A 519 8.70 -16.48 32.54
C LYS A 519 8.74 -15.15 31.78
N GLU A 520 8.90 -15.18 30.47
CA GLU A 520 8.91 -13.99 29.64
C GLU A 520 7.55 -13.30 29.62
N TYR A 521 6.46 -14.07 29.47
CA TYR A 521 5.09 -13.58 29.57
C TYR A 521 4.83 -12.83 30.89
N LYS A 522 5.28 -13.38 32.03
CA LYS A 522 5.17 -12.70 33.35
C LYS A 522 5.94 -11.37 33.41
N LYS A 523 7.08 -11.25 32.72
CA LYS A 523 7.79 -9.97 32.62
C LYS A 523 7.03 -8.98 31.75
N GLN A 524 6.55 -9.45 30.60
CA GLN A 524 5.80 -8.64 29.64
C GLN A 524 4.50 -8.10 30.23
N ILE A 525 3.72 -8.93 30.94
CA ILE A 525 2.47 -8.51 31.55
C ILE A 525 2.67 -7.49 32.68
N THR A 526 3.77 -7.57 33.41
CA THR A 526 4.13 -6.59 34.44
C THR A 526 4.52 -5.25 33.81
N SER A 527 5.17 -5.28 32.64
CA SER A 527 5.67 -4.09 31.94
C SER A 527 4.59 -3.40 31.11
N LEU A 528 3.80 -4.17 30.36
CA LEU A 528 2.86 -3.69 29.34
C LEU A 528 1.40 -3.87 29.74
N GLY A 529 1.07 -4.69 30.74
CA GLY A 529 -0.32 -5.01 31.07
C GLY A 529 -1.19 -3.81 31.47
N LYS A 530 -0.62 -2.67 31.84
CA LYS A 530 -1.38 -1.44 32.11
C LYS A 530 -1.61 -0.54 30.89
N THR A 531 -0.82 -0.69 29.84
CA THR A 531 -0.82 0.22 28.67
C THR A 531 -1.03 -0.49 27.34
N GLY A 532 -0.97 -1.81 27.32
CA GLY A 532 -1.11 -2.65 26.14
C GLY A 532 -2.55 -2.88 25.71
N GLY A 533 -3.52 -2.78 26.63
CA GLY A 533 -4.95 -2.84 26.32
C GLY A 533 -5.35 -4.05 25.47
N GLY A 534 -6.24 -3.81 24.50
CA GLY A 534 -6.67 -4.79 23.51
C GLY A 534 -5.51 -5.44 22.75
N ASN A 535 -4.53 -4.67 22.26
CA ASN A 535 -3.37 -5.22 21.54
C ASN A 535 -2.66 -6.29 22.37
N PHE A 536 -2.36 -6.02 23.64
CA PHE A 536 -1.69 -7.01 24.49
C PHE A 536 -2.56 -8.24 24.71
N PHE A 537 -3.88 -8.08 24.81
CA PHE A 537 -4.79 -9.21 24.90
C PHE A 537 -4.77 -10.08 23.63
N TYR A 538 -5.01 -9.48 22.46
CA TYR A 538 -5.17 -10.22 21.20
C TYR A 538 -3.84 -10.75 20.65
N ASP A 539 -2.73 -10.04 20.82
CA ASP A 539 -1.44 -10.42 20.21
C ASP A 539 -0.56 -11.26 21.15
N VAL A 540 -0.78 -11.17 22.47
CA VAL A 540 0.06 -11.84 23.47
C VAL A 540 -0.74 -12.80 24.34
N VAL A 541 -1.81 -12.34 25.01
CA VAL A 541 -2.53 -13.15 26.00
C VAL A 541 -3.26 -14.31 25.35
N ALA A 542 -4.13 -14.04 24.37
CA ALA A 542 -4.99 -15.06 23.77
C ALA A 542 -4.18 -16.13 23.01
N PRO A 543 -3.24 -15.76 22.11
CA PRO A 543 -2.42 -16.73 21.39
C PRO A 543 -1.58 -17.59 22.33
N PHE A 544 -0.97 -16.98 23.36
CA PHE A 544 -0.13 -17.72 24.30
C PHE A 544 -0.93 -18.66 25.20
N ALA A 545 -2.08 -18.22 25.72
CA ALA A 545 -2.94 -19.08 26.53
C ALA A 545 -3.47 -20.27 25.74
N MET A 546 -3.86 -20.05 24.48
CA MET A 546 -4.29 -21.12 23.58
C MET A 546 -3.14 -22.09 23.25
N ALA A 547 -1.94 -21.58 22.95
CA ALA A 547 -0.77 -22.44 22.70
C ALA A 547 -0.41 -23.30 23.93
N LEU A 548 -0.52 -22.77 25.15
CA LEU A 548 -0.34 -23.54 26.39
C LEU A 548 -1.42 -24.62 26.54
N LYS A 549 -2.67 -24.30 26.23
CA LYS A 549 -3.78 -25.26 26.26
C LYS A 549 -3.55 -26.40 25.26
N GLU A 550 -3.18 -26.07 24.03
CA GLU A 550 -2.86 -27.04 22.97
C GLU A 550 -1.66 -27.92 23.32
N ALA A 551 -0.68 -27.37 24.05
CA ALA A 551 0.44 -28.11 24.62
C ALA A 551 0.07 -28.99 25.83
N GLY A 552 -1.19 -28.98 26.28
CA GLY A 552 -1.69 -29.77 27.40
C GLY A 552 -1.46 -29.14 28.79
N ASP A 553 -0.94 -27.91 28.87
CA ASP A 553 -0.65 -27.22 30.13
C ASP A 553 -1.81 -26.28 30.52
N ALA A 554 -2.96 -26.89 30.83
CA ALA A 554 -4.18 -26.17 31.18
C ALA A 554 -4.02 -25.29 32.43
N GLU A 555 -3.14 -25.67 33.36
CA GLU A 555 -2.85 -24.89 34.56
C GLU A 555 -2.14 -23.57 34.21
N LYS A 556 -1.07 -23.62 33.40
CA LYS A 556 -0.41 -22.39 32.95
C LYS A 556 -1.31 -21.56 32.04
N ALA A 557 -2.12 -22.19 31.19
CA ALA A 557 -3.09 -21.47 30.35
C ALA A 557 -4.08 -20.66 31.21
N ALA A 558 -4.70 -21.30 32.21
CA ALA A 558 -5.61 -20.62 33.14
C ALA A 558 -4.90 -19.53 33.96
N SER A 559 -3.66 -19.79 34.40
CA SER A 559 -2.85 -18.80 35.10
C SER A 559 -2.51 -17.59 34.22
N ALA A 560 -2.23 -17.78 32.92
CA ALA A 560 -1.95 -16.69 32.00
C ALA A 560 -3.15 -15.74 31.90
N VAL A 561 -4.34 -16.29 31.65
CA VAL A 561 -5.58 -15.50 31.55
C VAL A 561 -5.91 -14.77 32.85
N SER A 562 -5.76 -15.44 34.01
CA SER A 562 -5.99 -14.82 35.32
C SER A 562 -5.04 -13.64 35.60
N LEU A 563 -3.76 -13.79 35.23
CA LEU A 563 -2.78 -12.69 35.35
C LEU A 563 -3.18 -11.52 34.44
N ALA A 564 -3.60 -11.81 33.20
CA ALA A 564 -4.00 -10.80 32.24
C ALA A 564 -5.18 -9.98 32.73
N ARG A 565 -6.24 -10.62 33.24
CA ARG A 565 -7.41 -9.91 33.79
C ARG A 565 -7.04 -8.94 34.91
N LYS A 566 -6.14 -9.34 35.82
CA LYS A 566 -5.66 -8.49 36.92
C LYS A 566 -4.82 -7.30 36.44
N ALA A 567 -4.06 -7.49 35.37
CA ALA A 567 -3.15 -6.49 34.83
C ALA A 567 -3.87 -5.47 33.94
N LEU A 568 -4.69 -5.95 33.00
CA LEU A 568 -5.39 -5.14 31.98
C LEU A 568 -6.61 -4.41 32.55
N ARG A 569 -7.29 -4.99 33.56
CA ARG A 569 -8.44 -4.37 34.25
C ARG A 569 -9.49 -3.81 33.27
N PRO A 570 -10.07 -4.64 32.40
CA PRO A 570 -11.04 -4.18 31.42
C PRO A 570 -12.27 -3.55 32.10
N GLU A 571 -12.93 -2.63 31.41
CA GLU A 571 -14.16 -2.00 31.90
C GLU A 571 -15.28 -3.04 31.94
N SER A 572 -16.08 -3.02 33.00
CA SER A 572 -17.15 -4.02 33.15
C SER A 572 -18.18 -3.89 32.04
N GLY A 573 -18.39 -4.96 31.27
CA GLY A 573 -19.28 -4.94 30.10
C GLY A 573 -18.70 -4.24 28.86
N GLY A 574 -17.43 -3.81 28.90
CA GLY A 574 -16.66 -3.37 27.75
C GLY A 574 -16.24 -4.53 26.84
N ILE A 575 -15.74 -4.22 25.65
CA ILE A 575 -15.38 -5.23 24.63
C ILE A 575 -14.31 -6.18 25.18
N LEU A 576 -13.27 -5.64 25.82
CA LEU A 576 -12.20 -6.45 26.35
C LEU A 576 -12.63 -7.34 27.53
N ASP A 577 -13.55 -6.89 28.40
CA ASP A 577 -14.05 -7.72 29.50
C ASP A 577 -14.85 -8.91 28.97
N VAL A 578 -15.66 -8.65 27.95
CA VAL A 578 -16.48 -9.62 27.24
C VAL A 578 -15.61 -10.70 26.57
N ASP A 579 -14.56 -10.30 25.84
CA ASP A 579 -13.68 -11.24 25.14
C ASP A 579 -12.75 -11.99 26.11
N MET A 580 -12.33 -11.38 27.22
CA MET A 580 -11.63 -12.08 28.29
C MET A 580 -12.47 -13.21 28.90
N LYS A 581 -13.77 -13.00 29.10
CA LYS A 581 -14.67 -14.05 29.61
C LYS A 581 -14.74 -15.22 28.64
N GLN A 582 -14.82 -14.95 27.34
CA GLN A 582 -14.81 -16.00 26.32
C GLN A 582 -13.50 -16.81 26.35
N LEU A 583 -12.35 -16.13 26.48
CA LEU A 583 -11.07 -16.83 26.61
C LEU A 583 -11.02 -17.69 27.87
N GLU A 584 -11.52 -17.20 29.02
CA GLU A 584 -11.62 -17.99 30.26
C GLU A 584 -12.47 -19.25 30.08
N ASP A 585 -13.63 -19.13 29.42
CA ASP A 585 -14.50 -20.25 29.10
C ASP A 585 -13.83 -21.23 28.14
N ALA A 586 -13.17 -20.71 27.09
CA ALA A 586 -12.44 -21.51 26.12
C ALA A 586 -11.29 -22.28 26.78
N ILE A 587 -10.53 -21.68 27.68
CA ILE A 587 -9.46 -22.37 28.42
C ILE A 587 -10.03 -23.42 29.38
N SER A 588 -11.17 -23.14 30.01
CA SER A 588 -11.82 -24.04 30.97
C SER A 588 -12.56 -25.22 30.32
N ALA A 589 -12.94 -25.10 29.05
CA ALA A 589 -13.58 -26.17 28.30
C ALA A 589 -12.66 -27.39 28.16
N LYS A 590 -13.11 -28.54 28.68
CA LYS A 590 -12.43 -29.84 28.49
C LYS A 590 -12.24 -30.11 27.00
N ALA A 591 -11.06 -30.58 26.60
CA ALA A 591 -10.83 -31.03 25.23
C ALA A 591 -11.93 -32.07 24.87
N GLY A 592 -12.74 -31.76 23.86
CA GLY A 592 -13.78 -32.66 23.38
C GLY A 592 -13.15 -33.93 22.83
N ASN A 593 -13.71 -35.08 23.19
CA ASN A 593 -13.36 -36.40 22.65
C ASN A 593 -13.56 -36.47 21.13
#